data_AF-A0A524L102-F1
#
_entry.id   AF-A0A524L102-F1
#
_cell.length_a   1.000
_cell.length_b   1.000
_cell.length_c   1.000
_cell.angle_alpha   90.00
_cell.angle_beta   90.00
_cell.angle_gamma   90.00
#
_symmetry.space_group_name_H-M   'P 1'
#
loop_
_entity.id
_entity.type
_entity.pdbx_description
1 polymer ?
#
loop_
_entity_poly.entity_id
_entity_poly.type
_entity_poly.pdbx_seq_one_letter_code
_entity_poly.pdbx_strand_id
1 'polypeptide(L)'
;MINEKDGETMSDFNRYERKPGAAGTYVTAYVYTDEAGNNLYRKVRCKTQDPDQPKFFYFERWENIIWCGKGPSEEDVLAGVRIVPYRLAMWHSKPTVILCEGEKDADNVASLGFVTTTSPFGHANWPLSLTPCFK
;
A
#
# COMPACT_ATOMS: atom_id res chain seq x y z
N MET A 1 -40.61 -22.19 19.80
CA MET A 1 -40.45 -21.12 18.80
C MET A 1 -39.05 -20.57 18.96
N ILE A 2 -38.17 -20.93 18.05
CA ILE A 2 -36.84 -20.34 17.90
C ILE A 2 -37.02 -19.13 16.98
N ASN A 3 -36.55 -17.96 17.38
CA ASN A 3 -36.31 -16.86 16.45
C ASN A 3 -34.85 -16.47 16.59
N GLU A 4 -34.11 -16.81 15.54
CA GLU A 4 -32.84 -16.23 15.12
C GLU A 4 -33.01 -14.74 14.79
N LYS A 5 -31.86 -14.07 14.60
CA LYS A 5 -31.61 -12.69 14.12
C LYS A 5 -31.38 -11.70 15.28
N ASP A 6 -30.25 -11.03 15.43
CA ASP A 6 -29.27 -10.59 14.42
C ASP A 6 -27.84 -10.66 14.97
N GLY A 7 -27.01 -11.44 14.30
CA GLY A 7 -25.56 -11.33 14.36
C GLY A 7 -25.10 -10.56 13.14
N GLU A 8 -24.84 -9.26 13.30
CA GLU A 8 -23.98 -8.51 12.38
C GLU A 8 -22.98 -7.74 13.24
N THR A 9 -21.78 -8.31 13.35
CA THR A 9 -20.61 -7.64 13.88
C THR A 9 -20.31 -6.43 13.01
N MET A 10 -20.42 -5.23 13.60
CA MET A 10 -19.85 -4.00 13.09
C MET A 10 -18.46 -4.30 12.54
N SER A 11 -18.37 -4.21 11.22
CA SER A 11 -17.21 -4.50 10.43
C SER A 11 -16.09 -3.51 10.76
N ASP A 12 -14.87 -4.05 10.82
CA ASP A 12 -13.56 -3.46 11.09
C ASP A 12 -13.14 -2.29 10.16
N PHE A 13 -14.08 -1.47 9.66
CA PHE A 13 -13.81 -0.37 8.75
C PHE A 13 -13.18 0.86 9.41
N ASN A 14 -13.01 0.86 10.74
CA ASN A 14 -12.45 2.01 11.45
C ASN A 14 -10.98 1.78 11.89
N ARG A 15 -10.12 1.29 10.99
CA ARG A 15 -8.74 0.94 11.39
C ARG A 15 -7.81 2.13 11.64
N TYR A 16 -8.16 3.35 11.24
CA TYR A 16 -7.32 4.55 11.47
C TYR A 16 -8.14 5.85 11.45
N GLU A 17 -9.14 5.98 12.33
CA GLU A 17 -9.74 7.29 12.60
C GLU A 17 -8.64 8.22 13.15
N ARG A 18 -8.29 9.27 12.39
CA ARG A 18 -7.25 10.23 12.78
C ARG A 18 -7.68 10.91 14.08
N LYS A 19 -6.92 10.74 15.17
CA LYS A 19 -7.00 11.69 16.30
C LYS A 19 -6.55 13.07 15.78
N PRO A 20 -7.40 14.10 15.81
CA PRO A 20 -7.00 15.43 15.36
C PRO A 20 -5.79 15.93 16.19
N GLY A 21 -4.67 16.25 15.53
CA GLY A 21 -3.50 16.88 16.17
C GLY A 21 -2.20 16.07 16.24
N ALA A 22 -2.21 14.76 15.97
CA ALA A 22 -0.96 13.98 15.90
C ALA A 22 -0.32 14.11 14.51
N ALA A 23 0.37 15.21 14.23
CA ALA A 23 1.16 15.36 13.01
C ALA A 23 2.29 14.32 12.99
N GLY A 24 2.20 13.32 12.11
CA GLY A 24 3.28 12.35 11.95
C GLY A 24 4.50 12.95 11.25
N THR A 25 5.69 12.48 11.62
CA THR A 25 6.91 12.81 10.87
C THR A 25 7.07 11.83 9.72
N TYR A 26 7.37 12.35 8.53
CA TYR A 26 7.76 11.54 7.37
C TYR A 26 8.92 10.61 7.72
N VAL A 27 8.81 9.33 7.32
CA VAL A 27 9.88 8.34 7.50
C VAL A 27 10.44 7.89 6.16
N THR A 28 9.57 7.45 5.25
CA THR A 28 9.95 6.96 3.92
C THR A 28 8.75 6.96 3.00
N ALA A 29 8.98 6.86 1.69
CA ALA A 29 7.94 6.63 0.70
C ALA A 29 8.35 5.49 -0.24
N TYR A 30 7.44 4.54 -0.40
CA TYR A 30 7.59 3.41 -1.32
C TYR A 30 6.92 3.76 -2.64
N VAL A 31 7.73 4.00 -3.67
CA VAL A 31 7.26 4.42 -5.00
C VAL A 31 6.89 3.20 -5.83
N TYR A 32 5.69 3.22 -6.38
CA TYR A 32 5.17 2.22 -7.30
C TYR A 32 5.30 2.76 -8.72
N THR A 33 6.07 2.05 -9.54
CA THR A 33 6.33 2.41 -10.94
C THR A 33 5.76 1.36 -11.88
N ASP A 34 5.48 1.77 -13.11
CA ASP A 34 5.22 0.82 -14.19
C ASP A 34 6.48 0.02 -14.58
N GLU A 35 6.34 -0.85 -15.57
CA GLU A 35 7.42 -1.69 -16.10
C GLU A 35 8.60 -0.87 -16.66
N ALA A 36 8.35 0.35 -17.14
CA ALA A 36 9.37 1.26 -17.67
C ALA A 36 10.03 2.13 -16.59
N GLY A 37 9.56 2.06 -15.34
CA GLY A 37 10.05 2.86 -14.23
C GLY A 37 9.36 4.22 -14.09
N ASN A 38 8.26 4.47 -14.80
CA ASN A 38 7.48 5.70 -14.62
C ASN A 38 6.70 5.66 -13.31
N ASN A 39 6.76 6.74 -12.54
CA ASN A 39 6.04 6.89 -11.28
C ASN A 39 4.52 6.85 -11.49
N LEU A 40 3.81 6.04 -10.70
CA LEU A 40 2.34 5.97 -10.70
C LEU A 40 1.78 6.54 -9.40
N TYR A 41 2.22 5.99 -8.27
CA TYR A 41 1.83 6.43 -6.93
C TYR A 41 2.92 6.05 -5.93
N ARG A 42 2.80 6.54 -4.71
CA ARG A 42 3.65 6.13 -3.60
C ARG A 42 2.84 5.94 -2.34
N LYS A 43 3.30 5.01 -1.50
CA LYS A 43 2.81 4.82 -0.14
C LYS A 43 3.78 5.46 0.82
N VAL A 44 3.35 6.49 1.51
CA VAL A 44 4.16 7.22 2.48
C VAL A 44 3.96 6.62 3.86
N ARG A 45 5.06 6.37 4.56
CA ARG A 45 5.08 5.95 5.95
C ARG A 45 5.45 7.15 6.82
N CYS A 46 4.64 7.38 7.85
CA CYS A 46 4.93 8.34 8.91
C CYS A 46 5.09 7.64 10.25
N LYS A 47 5.86 8.25 11.15
CA LYS A 47 5.87 7.92 12.59
C LYS A 47 4.95 8.89 13.32
N THR A 48 4.25 8.43 14.34
CA THR A 48 3.50 9.32 15.25
C THR A 48 4.24 9.44 16.57
N GLN A 49 3.74 10.31 17.44
CA GLN A 49 4.16 10.37 18.84
C GLN A 49 3.28 9.49 19.75
N ASP A 50 2.18 8.94 19.22
CA ASP A 50 1.25 8.08 19.96
C ASP A 50 1.88 6.68 20.05
N PRO A 51 2.19 6.17 21.26
CA PRO A 51 2.77 4.84 21.43
C PRO A 51 1.83 3.72 21.00
N ASP A 52 0.51 3.94 21.04
CA ASP A 52 -0.50 2.95 20.61
C ASP A 52 -0.67 2.92 19.09
N GLN A 53 -0.34 4.02 18.42
CA GLN A 53 -0.38 4.14 16.96
C GLN A 53 0.96 4.63 16.40
N PRO A 54 2.06 3.88 16.56
CA PRO A 54 3.42 4.38 16.34
C PRO A 54 3.71 4.75 14.87
N LYS A 55 2.84 4.35 13.93
CA LYS A 55 2.95 4.64 12.51
C LYS A 55 1.57 4.79 11.87
N PHE A 56 1.52 5.56 10.80
CA PHE A 56 0.43 5.50 9.83
C PHE A 56 0.98 5.53 8.41
N PHE A 57 0.11 5.21 7.47
CA PHE A 57 0.40 5.25 6.05
C PHE A 57 -0.62 6.11 5.33
N TYR A 58 -0.22 6.69 4.22
CA TYR A 58 -1.13 7.35 3.28
C TYR A 58 -0.57 7.24 1.87
N PHE A 59 -1.43 7.43 0.87
CA PHE A 59 -1.05 7.38 -0.52
C PHE A 59 -0.94 8.77 -1.13
N GLU A 60 -0.10 8.88 -2.14
CA GLU A 60 -0.06 10.01 -3.06
C GLU A 60 0.08 9.48 -4.47
N ARG A 61 -0.62 10.08 -5.44
CA ARG A 61 -0.48 9.78 -6.87
C ARG A 61 0.51 10.71 -7.53
N TRP A 62 1.14 10.24 -8.60
CA TRP A 62 2.04 11.05 -9.43
C TRP A 62 1.24 11.72 -10.55
N GLU A 63 1.21 13.05 -10.56
CA GLU A 63 0.52 13.83 -11.59
C GLU A 63 1.34 15.07 -11.92
N ASN A 64 1.50 15.41 -13.20
CA ASN A 64 2.18 16.65 -13.63
C ASN A 64 3.48 16.91 -12.86
N ILE A 65 4.35 15.90 -12.79
CA ILE A 65 5.66 15.92 -12.12
C ILE A 65 5.65 16.27 -10.62
N ILE A 66 4.48 16.16 -9.96
CA ILE A 66 4.32 16.39 -8.52
C ILE A 66 3.59 15.22 -7.86
N TRP A 67 3.83 15.03 -6.56
CA TRP A 67 3.08 14.08 -5.73
C TRP A 67 1.83 14.76 -5.17
N CYS A 68 0.66 14.15 -5.42
CA CYS A 68 -0.65 14.66 -5.04
C CYS A 68 -1.34 13.72 -4.05
N GLY A 69 -1.76 14.23 -2.89
CA GLY A 69 -2.59 13.53 -1.91
C GLY A 69 -3.80 14.36 -1.53
N LYS A 70 -4.91 14.23 -2.28
CA LYS A 70 -6.19 14.89 -1.97
C LYS A 70 -7.33 13.91 -2.23
N GLY A 71 -7.82 13.29 -1.16
CA GLY A 71 -8.98 12.40 -1.15
C GLY A 71 -9.31 12.02 0.29
N PRO A 72 -10.59 11.80 0.64
CA PRO A 72 -10.96 11.35 1.98
C PRO A 72 -10.55 9.90 2.25
N SER A 73 -10.31 9.08 1.21
CA SER A 73 -9.81 7.71 1.33
C SER A 73 -8.67 7.37 0.35
N GLU A 74 -8.07 6.18 0.51
CA GLU A 74 -7.02 5.67 -0.37
C GLU A 74 -7.56 5.41 -1.79
N GLU A 75 -8.81 4.94 -1.89
CA GLU A 75 -9.51 4.71 -3.16
C GLU A 75 -9.69 6.01 -3.94
N ASP A 76 -10.06 7.10 -3.27
CA ASP A 76 -10.22 8.41 -3.92
C ASP A 76 -8.87 8.98 -4.39
N VAL A 77 -7.82 8.82 -3.59
CA VAL A 77 -6.47 9.26 -3.98
C VAL A 77 -5.96 8.47 -5.18
N LEU A 78 -6.24 7.16 -5.23
CA LEU A 78 -5.76 6.27 -6.28
C LEU A 78 -6.77 6.09 -7.44
N ALA A 79 -7.88 6.82 -7.43
CA ALA A 79 -8.88 6.76 -8.48
C ALA A 79 -8.27 7.07 -9.86
N GLY A 80 -8.43 6.15 -10.81
CA GLY A 80 -7.88 6.26 -12.17
C GLY A 80 -6.39 5.93 -12.28
N VAL A 81 -5.70 5.63 -11.17
CA VAL A 81 -4.30 5.21 -11.17
C VAL A 81 -4.22 3.70 -11.35
N ARG A 82 -3.36 3.24 -12.27
CA ARG A 82 -3.08 1.79 -12.42
C ARG A 82 -2.38 1.28 -11.15
N ILE A 83 -3.03 0.36 -10.45
CA ILE A 83 -2.44 -0.30 -9.28
C ILE A 83 -1.50 -1.41 -9.74
N VAL A 84 -0.30 -1.45 -9.17
CA VAL A 84 0.75 -2.42 -9.52
C VAL A 84 1.42 -2.99 -8.27
N PRO A 85 2.03 -4.18 -8.33
CA PRO A 85 2.81 -4.68 -7.21
C PRO A 85 4.11 -3.87 -7.05
N TYR A 86 4.65 -3.86 -5.84
CA TYR A 86 5.84 -3.08 -5.53
C TYR A 86 7.05 -3.55 -6.37
N ARG A 87 7.93 -2.62 -6.77
CA ARG A 87 9.15 -2.91 -7.56
C ARG A 87 8.91 -3.54 -8.94
N LEU A 88 7.74 -3.36 -9.56
CA LEU A 88 7.36 -3.98 -10.85
C LEU A 88 8.46 -3.90 -11.93
N ALA A 89 9.05 -2.72 -12.16
CA ALA A 89 10.14 -2.52 -13.11
C ALA A 89 11.34 -3.48 -12.91
N MET A 90 11.57 -3.95 -11.68
CA MET A 90 12.70 -4.81 -11.34
C MET A 90 12.43 -6.30 -11.59
N TRP A 91 11.16 -6.72 -11.60
CA TRP A 91 10.80 -8.14 -11.59
C TRP A 91 9.87 -8.59 -12.72
N HIS A 92 9.21 -7.68 -13.45
CA HIS A 92 8.22 -8.05 -14.49
C HIS A 92 8.77 -8.95 -15.62
N SER A 93 10.09 -9.02 -15.78
CA SER A 93 10.79 -9.84 -16.78
C SER A 93 11.53 -11.04 -16.16
N LYS A 94 11.33 -11.28 -14.85
CA LYS A 94 12.04 -12.32 -14.11
C LYS A 94 11.18 -13.58 -13.97
N PRO A 95 11.78 -14.78 -14.06
CA PRO A 95 11.05 -16.04 -13.98
C PRO A 95 10.55 -16.37 -12.57
N THR A 96 11.04 -15.68 -11.55
CA THR A 96 10.69 -15.94 -10.15
C THR A 96 10.73 -14.63 -9.38
N VAL A 97 9.72 -14.44 -8.53
CA VAL A 97 9.59 -13.30 -7.62
C VAL A 97 9.12 -13.81 -6.26
N ILE A 98 9.76 -13.33 -5.19
CA ILE A 98 9.37 -13.61 -3.81
C ILE A 98 8.29 -12.61 -3.40
N LEU A 99 7.16 -13.12 -2.90
CA LEU A 99 6.10 -12.28 -2.34
C LEU A 99 6.39 -12.02 -0.86
N CYS A 100 6.58 -10.75 -0.50
CA CYS A 100 6.79 -10.30 0.86
C CYS A 100 5.51 -9.69 1.44
N GLU A 101 5.41 -9.63 2.76
CA GLU A 101 4.23 -9.09 3.45
C GLU A 101 4.07 -7.57 3.23
N GLY A 102 5.18 -6.83 3.21
CA GLY A 102 5.17 -5.38 3.00
C GLY A 102 6.44 -4.86 2.36
N GLU A 103 6.46 -3.56 2.05
CA GLU A 103 7.51 -2.95 1.23
C GLU A 103 8.87 -3.00 1.93
N LYS A 104 8.88 -2.82 3.25
CA LYS A 104 10.10 -2.93 4.07
C LYS A 104 10.73 -4.33 3.96
N ASP A 105 9.93 -5.38 3.99
CA ASP A 105 10.43 -6.76 3.89
C ASP A 105 10.89 -7.06 2.47
N ALA A 106 10.16 -6.57 1.46
CA ALA A 106 10.57 -6.66 0.07
C ALA A 106 11.94 -6.00 -0.16
N ASP A 107 12.18 -4.82 0.42
CA ASP A 107 13.47 -4.13 0.33
C ASP A 107 14.59 -4.87 1.08
N ASN A 108 14.31 -5.38 2.28
CA ASN A 108 15.28 -6.17 3.04
C ASN A 108 15.71 -7.42 2.28
N VAL A 109 14.76 -8.19 1.74
CA VAL A 109 15.05 -9.41 0.98
C VAL A 109 15.70 -9.08 -0.36
N ALA A 110 15.33 -7.97 -1.01
CA ALA A 110 16.01 -7.49 -2.21
C ALA A 110 17.47 -7.10 -1.95
N SER A 111 17.78 -6.54 -0.77
CA SER A 111 19.15 -6.18 -0.38
C SER A 111 20.09 -7.39 -0.28
N LEU A 112 19.52 -8.59 -0.12
CA LEU A 112 20.24 -9.87 -0.13
C LEU A 112 20.42 -10.44 -1.54
N GLY A 113 19.94 -9.75 -2.59
CA GLY A 113 20.11 -10.15 -4.00
C GLY A 113 18.92 -10.90 -4.60
N PHE A 114 17.80 -11.02 -3.88
CA PHE A 114 16.60 -11.69 -4.39
C PHE A 114 15.67 -10.73 -5.16
N VAL A 115 14.88 -11.30 -6.06
CA VAL A 115 13.80 -10.60 -6.76
C VAL A 115 12.54 -10.65 -5.88
N THR A 116 12.01 -9.48 -5.49
CA THR A 116 10.94 -9.38 -4.49
C THR A 116 9.84 -8.41 -4.90
N THR A 117 8.66 -8.60 -4.35
CA THR A 117 7.52 -7.69 -4.46
C THR A 117 6.59 -7.80 -3.26
N THR A 118 5.60 -6.91 -3.17
CA THR A 118 4.48 -6.97 -2.23
C THR A 118 3.26 -6.26 -2.81
N SER A 119 2.10 -6.43 -2.18
CA SER A 119 0.90 -5.67 -2.49
C SER A 119 0.92 -4.28 -1.85
N PRO A 120 0.38 -3.24 -2.52
CA PRO A 120 0.27 -1.89 -1.95
C PRO A 120 -0.57 -1.80 -0.67
N PHE A 121 -1.54 -2.70 -0.47
CA PHE A 121 -2.54 -2.57 0.59
C PHE A 121 -2.20 -3.39 1.86
N GLY A 122 -0.96 -3.85 1.98
CA GLY A 122 -0.46 -4.58 3.14
C GLY A 122 -0.99 -6.00 3.28
N HIS A 123 -0.96 -6.52 4.52
CA HIS A 123 -1.22 -7.93 4.83
C HIS A 123 -2.57 -8.41 4.28
N ALA A 124 -2.54 -9.54 3.58
CA ALA A 124 -3.70 -10.25 3.01
C ALA A 124 -4.56 -9.50 1.98
N ASN A 125 -4.17 -8.28 1.56
CA ASN A 125 -4.93 -7.52 0.57
C ASN A 125 -4.28 -7.60 -0.81
N TRP A 126 -4.70 -8.57 -1.63
CA TRP A 126 -4.19 -8.77 -2.99
C TRP A 126 -5.33 -8.64 -4.01
N PRO A 127 -5.61 -7.42 -4.54
CA PRO A 127 -6.69 -7.25 -5.49
C PRO A 127 -6.41 -7.98 -6.81
N LEU A 128 -7.45 -8.53 -7.42
CA LEU A 128 -7.35 -9.28 -8.69
C LEU A 128 -6.75 -8.46 -9.84
N SER A 129 -6.81 -7.13 -9.76
CA SER A 129 -6.16 -6.22 -10.73
C SER A 129 -4.63 -6.36 -10.78
N LEU A 130 -4.01 -6.98 -9.77
CA LEU A 130 -2.58 -7.27 -9.75
C LEU A 130 -2.20 -8.51 -10.57
N THR A 131 -3.13 -9.46 -10.76
CA THR A 131 -2.87 -10.74 -11.46
C THR A 131 -2.21 -10.56 -12.83
N PRO A 132 -2.62 -9.60 -13.70
CA PRO A 132 -1.97 -9.39 -14.99
C PRO A 132 -0.49 -9.01 -14.95
N CYS A 133 0.04 -8.62 -13.78
CA CYS A 133 1.47 -8.32 -13.60
C CYS A 133 2.32 -9.58 -13.40
N PHE A 134 1.73 -10.72 -13.03
CA PHE A 134 2.40 -11.99 -12.75
C PHE A 134 2.21 -12.99 -13.90
N LYS A 135 2.87 -12.72 -15.03
CA LYS A 135 2.80 -13.56 -16.24
C LYS A 135 3.97 -14.54 -16.33
#